data_AF-A0A3D5BSE7-F1
#
_entry.id   AF-A0A3D5BSE7-F1
#
_cell.length_a   1.000
_cell.length_b   1.000
_cell.length_c   1.000
_cell.angle_alpha   90.00
_cell.angle_beta   90.00
_cell.angle_gamma   90.00
#
_symmetry.space_group_name_H-M   'P 1'
#
loop_
_entity.id
_entity.type
_entity.pdbx_description
1 polymer ?
#
loop_
_entity_poly.entity_id
_entity_poly.type
_entity_poly.pdbx_seq_one_letter_code
_entity_poly.pdbx_strand_id
1 'polypeptide(L)'
;MPLTQAQLRAHIFLVILDKFSNTEERRREALAEYFLVTMPNVSQEAADRLAVLIPDLMPELYSKWIGEFADRLFETVPDDQLQHLCDGTVENNAALGLVFLMFMESERMEKEVEEDLRAYALKHSGSDDMGDLVAAYLRGKVDALRAEVAGEKAQ
;
A
#
# COMPACT_ATOMS: atom_id res chain seq x y z
N MET A 1 2.57 -30.13 -11.36
CA MET A 1 3.82 -29.68 -12.00
C MET A 1 4.25 -28.42 -11.29
N PRO A 2 5.54 -28.20 -11.02
CA PRO A 2 6.00 -26.94 -10.42
C PRO A 2 5.70 -25.79 -11.38
N LEU A 3 5.33 -24.64 -10.82
CA LEU A 3 5.12 -23.42 -11.57
C LEU A 3 6.47 -22.91 -12.09
N THR A 4 6.48 -22.40 -13.31
CA THR A 4 7.62 -21.64 -13.82
C THR A 4 7.78 -20.33 -13.02
N GLN A 5 8.97 -19.75 -13.03
CA GLN A 5 9.21 -18.47 -12.37
C GLN A 5 8.27 -17.36 -12.86
N ALA A 6 7.93 -17.35 -14.15
CA ALA A 6 6.96 -16.41 -14.71
C ALA A 6 5.54 -16.62 -14.14
N GLN A 7 5.14 -17.88 -13.94
CA GLN A 7 3.85 -18.21 -13.32
C GLN A 7 3.82 -17.85 -11.83
N LEU A 8 4.92 -18.06 -11.10
CA LEU A 8 5.04 -17.62 -9.70
C LEU A 8 4.93 -16.10 -9.59
N ARG A 9 5.64 -15.35 -10.45
CA ARG A 9 5.54 -13.88 -10.49
C ARG A 9 4.12 -13.41 -10.79
N ALA A 10 3.46 -14.02 -11.77
CA ALA A 10 2.08 -13.71 -12.11
C ALA A 10 1.12 -14.03 -10.95
N HIS A 11 1.32 -15.16 -10.27
CA HIS A 11 0.54 -15.54 -9.09
C HIS A 11 0.68 -14.51 -7.98
N ILE A 12 1.92 -14.14 -7.63
CA ILE A 12 2.20 -13.14 -6.60
C ILE A 12 1.51 -11.82 -6.94
N PHE A 13 1.64 -11.39 -8.19
CA PHE A 13 1.07 -10.15 -8.66
C PHE A 13 -0.46 -10.14 -8.55
N LEU A 14 -1.11 -11.19 -9.06
CA LEU A 14 -2.57 -11.30 -9.07
C LEU A 14 -3.15 -11.40 -7.66
N VAL A 15 -2.54 -12.21 -6.80
CA VAL A 15 -3.00 -12.38 -5.42
C VAL A 15 -2.89 -11.08 -4.64
N ILE A 16 -1.77 -10.38 -4.75
CA ILE A 16 -1.60 -9.11 -4.03
C ILE A 16 -2.55 -8.07 -4.60
N LEU A 17 -2.61 -7.91 -5.92
CA LEU A 17 -3.48 -6.90 -6.54
C LEU A 17 -4.96 -7.13 -6.21
N ASP A 18 -5.43 -8.38 -6.18
CA ASP A 18 -6.80 -8.73 -5.75
C ASP A 18 -7.11 -8.28 -4.31
N LYS A 19 -6.10 -8.27 -3.42
CA LYS A 19 -6.26 -7.72 -2.07
C LYS A 19 -6.33 -6.20 -2.06
N PHE A 20 -5.66 -5.55 -2.99
CA PHE A 20 -5.62 -4.10 -3.06
C PHE A 20 -6.76 -3.46 -3.85
N SER A 21 -7.64 -4.23 -4.50
CA SER A 21 -8.84 -3.65 -5.10
C SER A 21 -9.88 -4.72 -5.43
N ASN A 22 -11.15 -4.43 -5.14
CA ASN A 22 -12.24 -5.17 -5.76
C ASN A 22 -13.44 -4.29 -6.15
N THR A 23 -13.65 -3.12 -5.53
CA THR A 23 -14.51 -2.02 -6.03
C THR A 23 -14.17 -0.70 -5.33
N GLU A 24 -14.46 0.44 -5.97
CA GLU A 24 -14.38 1.78 -5.36
C GLU A 24 -15.26 1.89 -4.09
N GLU A 25 -16.43 1.23 -4.11
CA GLU A 25 -17.37 1.20 -2.99
C GLU A 25 -16.78 0.53 -1.74
N ARG A 26 -16.19 -0.67 -1.90
CA ARG A 26 -15.55 -1.39 -0.79
C ARG A 26 -14.36 -0.63 -0.22
N ARG A 27 -13.62 0.05 -1.09
CA ARG A 27 -12.51 0.92 -0.69
C ARG A 27 -13.00 2.07 0.18
N ARG A 28 -14.07 2.76 -0.22
CA ARG A 28 -14.66 3.86 0.55
C ARG A 28 -15.18 3.39 1.90
N GLU A 29 -15.89 2.25 1.93
CA GLU A 29 -16.39 1.63 3.17
C GLU A 29 -15.25 1.33 4.14
N ALA A 30 -14.19 0.64 3.67
CA ALA A 30 -13.04 0.30 4.51
C ALA A 30 -12.31 1.53 5.05
N LEU A 31 -12.18 2.59 4.25
CA LEU A 31 -11.58 3.86 4.69
C LEU A 31 -12.42 4.57 5.74
N ALA A 32 -13.74 4.59 5.56
CA ALA A 32 -14.65 5.19 6.54
C ALA A 32 -14.59 4.44 7.88
N GLU A 33 -14.63 3.10 7.86
CA GLU A 33 -14.47 2.27 9.06
C GLU A 33 -13.12 2.53 9.74
N TYR A 34 -12.03 2.57 8.96
CA TYR A 34 -10.70 2.87 9.47
C TYR A 34 -10.67 4.23 10.18
N PHE A 35 -11.28 5.27 9.62
CA PHE A 35 -11.31 6.59 10.25
C PHE A 35 -12.13 6.61 11.54
N LEU A 36 -13.23 5.90 11.59
CA LEU A 36 -14.04 5.80 12.82
C LEU A 36 -13.29 5.10 13.95
N VAL A 37 -12.44 4.13 13.62
CA VAL A 37 -11.61 3.41 14.58
C VAL A 37 -10.40 4.24 15.02
N THR A 38 -9.75 4.94 14.08
CA THR A 38 -8.48 5.65 14.35
C THR A 38 -8.65 7.10 14.79
N MET A 39 -9.83 7.72 14.58
CA MET A 39 -10.10 9.12 14.92
C MET A 39 -11.27 9.21 15.92
N PRO A 40 -11.00 9.32 17.24
CA PRO A 40 -12.00 9.18 18.30
C PRO A 40 -13.17 10.20 18.32
N ASN A 41 -13.18 11.21 17.44
CA ASN A 41 -14.18 12.28 17.39
C ASN A 41 -14.74 12.55 15.99
N VAL A 42 -14.50 11.66 15.03
CA VAL A 42 -15.03 11.78 13.67
C VAL A 42 -16.44 11.18 13.62
N SER A 43 -17.40 11.93 13.07
CA SER A 43 -18.74 11.40 12.78
C SER A 43 -18.72 10.52 11.54
N GLN A 44 -19.69 9.61 11.39
CA GLN A 44 -19.86 8.80 10.17
C GLN A 44 -19.83 9.66 8.91
N GLU A 45 -20.59 10.76 8.91
CA GLU A 45 -20.66 11.68 7.77
C GLU A 45 -19.31 12.33 7.43
N ALA A 46 -18.48 12.62 8.44
CA ALA A 46 -17.13 13.13 8.23
C ALA A 46 -16.17 12.04 7.74
N ALA A 47 -16.28 10.81 8.26
CA ALA A 47 -15.49 9.66 7.78
C ALA A 47 -15.78 9.35 6.30
N ASP A 48 -17.05 9.35 5.91
CA ASP A 48 -17.47 9.12 4.52
C ASP A 48 -16.92 10.20 3.58
N ARG A 49 -16.98 11.48 4.00
CA ARG A 49 -16.41 12.59 3.24
C ARG A 49 -14.89 12.46 3.11
N LEU A 50 -14.19 12.09 4.17
CA LEU A 50 -12.74 11.85 4.15
C LEU A 50 -12.37 10.68 3.24
N ALA A 51 -13.15 9.60 3.23
CA ALA A 51 -12.91 8.45 2.38
C ALA A 51 -12.97 8.80 0.88
N VAL A 52 -13.88 9.70 0.49
CA VAL A 52 -13.97 10.24 -0.88
C VAL A 52 -12.76 11.10 -1.26
N LEU A 53 -12.15 11.78 -0.28
CA LEU A 53 -10.96 12.61 -0.49
C LEU A 53 -9.67 11.80 -0.57
N ILE A 54 -9.66 10.51 -0.27
CA ILE A 54 -8.45 9.72 -0.51
C ILE A 54 -8.42 9.35 -2.01
N PRO A 55 -7.32 9.63 -2.73
CA PRO A 55 -7.11 9.18 -4.10
C PRO A 55 -7.27 7.67 -4.27
N ASP A 56 -7.79 7.26 -5.43
CA ASP A 56 -7.79 5.85 -5.82
C ASP A 56 -6.38 5.25 -5.83
N LEU A 57 -6.33 3.92 -5.79
CA LEU A 57 -5.07 3.19 -5.88
C LEU A 57 -4.33 3.64 -7.13
N MET A 58 -3.07 4.07 -6.95
CA MET A 58 -2.16 4.45 -8.03
C MET A 58 -1.62 3.15 -8.66
N PRO A 59 -2.22 2.62 -9.74
CA PRO A 59 -1.98 1.24 -10.15
C PRO A 59 -0.53 1.05 -10.61
N GLU A 60 0.07 2.11 -11.16
CA GLU A 60 1.48 2.15 -11.54
C GLU A 60 2.41 1.95 -10.34
N LEU A 61 2.14 2.61 -9.20
CA LEU A 61 2.97 2.50 -8.01
C LEU A 61 2.83 1.13 -7.35
N TYR A 62 1.60 0.64 -7.19
CA TYR A 62 1.38 -0.70 -6.65
C TYR A 62 1.99 -1.78 -7.53
N SER A 63 1.90 -1.66 -8.87
CA SER A 63 2.55 -2.59 -9.78
C SER A 63 4.08 -2.60 -9.60
N LYS A 64 4.68 -1.42 -9.40
CA LYS A 64 6.11 -1.29 -9.11
C LYS A 64 6.48 -1.99 -7.80
N TRP A 65 5.81 -1.66 -6.70
CA TRP A 65 6.13 -2.20 -5.38
C TRP A 65 5.89 -3.71 -5.28
N ILE A 66 4.85 -4.22 -5.94
CA ILE A 66 4.61 -5.67 -6.05
C ILE A 66 5.75 -6.34 -6.83
N GLY A 67 6.28 -5.69 -7.86
CA GLY A 67 7.45 -6.16 -8.62
C GLY A 67 8.70 -6.26 -7.74
N GLU A 68 9.02 -5.19 -7.01
CA GLU A 68 10.16 -5.14 -6.09
C GLU A 68 10.03 -6.16 -4.95
N PHE A 69 8.82 -6.36 -4.46
CA PHE A 69 8.50 -7.41 -3.51
C PHE A 69 8.77 -8.80 -4.07
N ALA A 70 8.25 -9.09 -5.28
CA ALA A 70 8.45 -10.37 -5.93
C ALA A 70 9.94 -10.63 -6.17
N ASP A 71 10.68 -9.64 -6.68
CA ASP A 71 12.15 -9.72 -6.84
C ASP A 71 12.82 -10.09 -5.53
N ARG A 72 12.44 -9.42 -4.43
CA ARG A 72 13.00 -9.71 -3.12
C ARG A 72 12.70 -11.12 -2.63
N LEU A 73 11.50 -11.63 -2.86
CA LEU A 73 11.15 -13.01 -2.56
C LEU A 73 12.03 -14.00 -3.34
N PHE A 74 12.21 -13.81 -4.65
CA PHE A 74 13.06 -14.69 -5.46
C PHE A 74 14.54 -14.65 -5.07
N GLU A 75 15.02 -13.52 -4.56
CA GLU A 75 16.39 -13.39 -4.06
C GLU A 75 16.63 -14.11 -2.72
N THR A 76 15.61 -14.20 -1.87
CA THR A 76 15.79 -14.54 -0.45
C THR A 76 15.12 -15.84 -0.03
N VAL A 77 14.15 -16.33 -0.79
CA VAL A 77 13.36 -17.51 -0.46
C VAL A 77 13.73 -18.66 -1.41
N PRO A 78 14.05 -19.86 -0.88
CA PRO A 78 14.25 -21.05 -1.70
C PRO A 78 13.07 -21.37 -2.62
N ASP A 79 13.34 -21.90 -3.81
CA ASP A 79 12.31 -22.16 -4.83
C ASP A 79 11.21 -23.11 -4.32
N ASP A 80 11.55 -24.17 -3.60
CA ASP A 80 10.57 -25.11 -3.04
C ASP A 80 9.57 -24.44 -2.07
N GLN A 81 10.04 -23.47 -1.29
CA GLN A 81 9.20 -22.68 -0.40
C GLN A 81 8.33 -21.67 -1.18
N LEU A 82 8.86 -21.07 -2.25
CA LEU A 82 8.07 -20.21 -3.14
C LEU A 82 6.97 -20.99 -3.87
N GLN A 83 7.26 -22.20 -4.33
CA GLN A 83 6.28 -23.10 -4.94
C GLN A 83 5.16 -23.43 -3.96
N HIS A 84 5.50 -23.67 -2.70
CA HIS A 84 4.50 -23.92 -1.66
C HIS A 84 3.65 -22.68 -1.37
N LEU A 85 4.30 -21.53 -1.17
CA LEU A 85 3.62 -20.25 -0.90
C LEU A 85 2.69 -19.82 -2.06
N CYS A 86 2.99 -20.24 -3.29
CA CYS A 86 2.21 -19.90 -4.48
C CYS A 86 1.29 -21.05 -4.94
N ASP A 87 0.90 -21.97 -4.06
CA ASP A 87 0.01 -23.09 -4.41
C ASP A 87 -1.47 -22.70 -4.60
N GLY A 88 -1.81 -21.45 -4.30
CA GLY A 88 -3.14 -20.87 -4.51
C GLY A 88 -4.17 -21.18 -3.42
N THR A 89 -3.75 -21.82 -2.33
CA THR A 89 -4.62 -21.98 -1.14
C THR A 89 -4.96 -20.62 -0.52
N VAL A 90 -6.10 -20.55 0.18
CA VAL A 90 -6.56 -19.30 0.81
C VAL A 90 -5.57 -18.83 1.86
N GLU A 91 -5.03 -19.77 2.63
CA GLU A 91 -4.06 -19.55 3.69
C GLU A 91 -2.75 -18.98 3.13
N ASN A 92 -2.20 -19.59 2.07
CA ASN A 92 -0.96 -19.10 1.48
C ASN A 92 -1.13 -17.77 0.75
N ASN A 93 -2.29 -17.55 0.10
CA ASN A 93 -2.60 -16.26 -0.49
C ASN A 93 -2.73 -15.16 0.58
N ALA A 94 -3.31 -15.46 1.74
CA ALA A 94 -3.37 -14.54 2.86
C ALA A 94 -1.99 -14.28 3.47
N ALA A 95 -1.18 -15.33 3.63
CA ALA A 95 0.20 -15.22 4.09
C ALA A 95 1.03 -14.34 3.14
N LEU A 96 0.87 -14.52 1.83
CA LEU A 96 1.55 -13.69 0.83
C LEU A 96 1.17 -12.21 0.96
N GLY A 97 -0.11 -11.91 1.19
CA GLY A 97 -0.57 -10.54 1.46
C GLY A 97 0.04 -9.96 2.75
N LEU A 98 0.14 -10.75 3.81
CA LEU A 98 0.77 -10.32 5.06
C LEU A 98 2.27 -10.05 4.88
N VAL A 99 2.99 -10.92 4.17
CA VAL A 99 4.43 -10.74 3.90
C VAL A 99 4.66 -9.52 3.02
N PHE A 100 3.78 -9.25 2.05
CA PHE A 100 3.82 -8.01 1.29
C PHE A 100 3.64 -6.77 2.18
N LEU A 101 2.67 -6.77 3.10
CA LEU A 101 2.49 -5.67 4.05
C LEU A 101 3.76 -5.47 4.90
N MET A 102 4.33 -6.54 5.45
CA MET A 102 5.58 -6.47 6.22
C MET A 102 6.76 -5.93 5.38
N PHE A 103 6.79 -6.24 4.08
CA PHE A 103 7.79 -5.70 3.16
C PHE A 103 7.62 -4.18 2.96
N MET A 104 6.38 -3.71 2.79
CA MET A 104 6.06 -2.29 2.66
C MET A 104 6.45 -1.48 3.89
N GLU A 105 6.35 -2.08 5.09
CA GLU A 105 6.74 -1.46 6.37
C GLU A 105 8.27 -1.51 6.64
N SER A 106 9.08 -1.99 5.70
CA SER A 106 10.54 -1.96 5.86
C SER A 106 11.09 -0.55 5.71
N GLU A 107 12.13 -0.19 6.47
CA GLU A 107 12.77 1.14 6.41
C GLU A 107 13.18 1.55 4.99
N ARG A 108 13.57 0.57 4.16
CA ARG A 108 13.91 0.81 2.75
C ARG A 108 12.65 1.19 1.96
N MET A 109 11.60 0.38 2.04
CA MET A 109 10.36 0.64 1.32
C MET A 109 9.68 1.91 1.78
N GLU A 110 9.76 2.27 3.06
CA GLU A 110 9.21 3.53 3.57
C GLU A 110 9.79 4.74 2.82
N LYS A 111 11.11 4.77 2.62
CA LYS A 111 11.81 5.82 1.85
C LYS A 111 11.44 5.77 0.38
N GLU A 112 11.44 4.57 -0.23
CA GLU A 112 11.09 4.40 -1.65
C GLU A 112 9.64 4.83 -1.94
N VAL A 113 8.70 4.50 -1.05
CA VAL A 113 7.29 4.91 -1.14
C VAL A 113 7.16 6.42 -1.06
N GLU A 114 7.86 7.08 -0.13
CA GLU A 114 7.83 8.54 -0.02
C GLU A 114 8.34 9.22 -1.30
N GLU A 115 9.46 8.73 -1.84
CA GLU A 115 10.05 9.24 -3.08
C GLU A 115 9.15 9.01 -4.29
N ASP A 116 8.57 7.81 -4.41
CA ASP A 116 7.65 7.44 -5.47
C ASP A 116 6.37 8.28 -5.43
N LEU A 117 5.80 8.50 -4.25
CA LEU A 117 4.61 9.33 -4.09
C LEU A 117 4.92 10.79 -4.46
N ARG A 118 6.09 11.30 -4.09
CA ARG A 118 6.54 12.65 -4.48
C ARG A 118 6.74 12.76 -5.99
N ALA A 119 7.41 11.79 -6.60
CA ALA A 119 7.63 11.74 -8.04
C ALA A 119 6.31 11.61 -8.81
N TYR A 120 5.40 10.77 -8.31
CA TYR A 120 4.07 10.61 -8.87
C TYR A 120 3.28 11.91 -8.80
N ALA A 121 3.28 12.59 -7.65
CA ALA A 121 2.64 13.89 -7.48
C ALA A 121 3.20 14.94 -8.45
N LEU A 122 4.53 15.04 -8.60
CA LEU A 122 5.17 15.97 -9.53
C LEU A 122 4.84 15.68 -11.00
N LYS A 123 4.76 14.40 -11.38
CA LYS A 123 4.42 13.99 -12.75
C LYS A 123 2.95 14.28 -13.09
N HIS A 124 2.08 14.28 -12.09
CA HIS A 124 0.64 14.49 -12.24
C HIS A 124 0.17 15.85 -11.69
N SER A 125 1.06 16.76 -11.28
CA SER A 125 0.74 18.10 -10.75
C SER A 125 0.31 19.11 -11.83
N GLY A 126 -0.34 18.63 -12.88
CA GLY A 126 -0.93 19.41 -13.97
C GLY A 126 -2.20 18.78 -14.54
N SER A 127 -2.66 17.66 -13.98
CA SER A 127 -4.03 17.18 -14.14
C SER A 127 -4.85 17.70 -12.97
N ASP A 128 -5.91 18.46 -13.26
CA ASP A 128 -6.83 19.02 -12.25
C ASP A 128 -7.22 17.94 -11.21
N ASP A 129 -7.10 18.31 -9.93
CA ASP A 129 -7.49 17.61 -8.69
C ASP A 129 -6.58 16.58 -8.01
N MET A 130 -5.80 15.73 -8.69
CA MET A 130 -5.18 14.55 -8.00
C MET A 130 -3.77 14.76 -7.42
N GLY A 131 -2.94 15.59 -8.06
CA GLY A 131 -1.56 15.85 -7.59
C GLY A 131 -1.51 16.64 -6.28
N ASP A 132 -2.42 17.61 -6.13
CA ASP A 132 -2.47 18.50 -4.97
C ASP A 132 -2.96 17.78 -3.70
N LEU A 133 -3.85 16.79 -3.86
CA LEU A 133 -4.41 16.01 -2.75
C LEU A 133 -3.39 15.00 -2.19
N VAL A 134 -2.64 14.32 -3.05
CA VAL A 134 -1.52 13.46 -2.64
C VAL A 134 -0.43 14.32 -1.98
N ALA A 135 -0.10 15.48 -2.56
CA ALA A 135 0.86 16.41 -1.96
C ALA A 135 0.37 16.97 -0.62
N ALA A 136 -0.93 17.19 -0.43
CA ALA A 136 -1.51 17.60 0.85
C ALA A 136 -1.48 16.48 1.89
N TYR A 137 -1.81 15.24 1.51
CA TYR A 137 -1.72 14.06 2.37
C TYR A 137 -0.29 13.79 2.83
N LEU A 138 0.69 13.84 1.92
CA LEU A 138 2.11 13.71 2.23
C LEU A 138 2.59 14.82 3.18
N ARG A 139 2.19 16.07 2.93
CA ARG A 139 2.50 17.20 3.83
C ARG A 139 1.91 16.97 5.23
N GLY A 140 0.66 16.53 5.32
CA GLY A 140 0.02 16.22 6.61
C GLY A 140 0.71 15.10 7.39
N LYS A 141 1.16 14.03 6.70
CA LYS A 141 1.96 12.94 7.31
C LYS A 141 3.32 13.44 7.80
N VAL A 142 4.03 14.22 6.99
CA VAL A 142 5.33 14.81 7.37
C VAL A 142 5.20 15.78 8.54
N ASP A 143 4.14 16.58 8.58
CA ASP A 143 3.86 17.50 9.68
C ASP A 143 3.51 16.76 10.98
N ALA A 144 2.76 15.65 10.89
CA ALA A 144 2.47 14.78 12.03
C ALA A 144 3.76 14.11 12.58
N LEU A 145 4.62 13.60 11.71
CA LEU A 145 5.90 12.98 12.09
C LEU A 145 6.85 14.01 12.75
N ARG A 146 6.87 15.25 12.23
CA ARG A 146 7.64 16.35 12.85
C ARG A 146 7.11 16.71 14.23
N ALA A 147 5.80 16.66 14.45
CA ALA A 147 5.21 16.93 15.75
C ALA A 147 5.59 15.87 16.80
N GLU A 148 5.64 14.59 16.41
CA GLU A 148 6.12 13.50 17.28
C GLU A 148 7.62 13.66 17.63
N VAL A 149 8.48 13.90 16.65
CA VAL A 149 9.93 14.10 16.87
C VAL A 149 10.23 15.38 17.67
N ALA A 150 9.40 16.42 17.53
CA ALA A 150 9.51 17.63 18.35
C ALA A 150 9.02 17.41 19.79
N GLY A 151 8.06 16.51 20.01
CA GLY A 151 7.56 16.11 21.33
C GLY A 151 8.56 15.28 22.12
N GLU A 152 9.32 14.39 21.46
CA GLU A 152 10.36 13.57 22.11
C GLU A 152 11.58 14.38 22.59
N LYS A 153 11.88 15.53 21.96
CA LYS A 153 12.98 16.42 22.39
C LYS A 153 12.64 17.33 23.57
N ALA A 154 11.40 17.29 24.07
CA ALA A 154 10.91 18.11 25.15
C ALA A 154 10.62 17.33 26.46
N GLN A 155 11.00 16.04 26.54
CA GLN A 155 11.00 15.25 27.77
C GLN A 155 12.40 15.00 28.31
#